data_AF-A0A4Y2WAV8-F1
#
_entry.id   AF-A0A4Y2WAV8-F1
#
_cell.length_a   1.000
_cell.length_b   1.000
_cell.length_c   1.000
_cell.angle_alpha   90.00
_cell.angle_beta   90.00
_cell.angle_gamma   90.00
#
_symmetry.space_group_name_H-M   'P 1'
#
loop_
_entity.id
_entity.type
_entity.pdbx_description
1 polymer ?
#
loop_
_entity_poly.entity_id
_entity_poly.type
_entity_poly.pdbx_seq_one_letter_code
_entity_poly.pdbx_strand_id
1 'polypeptide(L)'
;SRSVQFKKHIIHVPPTCDRVQIPIIRTSAADSVVNATWRTCDKSAKAGLHYVNSQGSISFGQDDEEKSIEVLIIRDQDRRNDIHFAVELYDTEGAFNTLMIYIRDDSSE
;
A
#
# COMPACT_ATOMS: atom_id res chain seq x y z
N SER A 1 19.27 -2.10 -12.23
CA SER A 1 17.86 -1.68 -12.33
C SER A 1 17.46 -1.02 -11.02
N ARG A 2 16.54 -0.05 -11.07
CA ARG A 2 15.95 0.58 -9.88
C ARG A 2 14.75 -0.25 -9.46
N SER A 3 15.00 -1.45 -8.96
CA SER A 3 13.95 -2.44 -8.80
C SER A 3 13.46 -2.45 -7.35
N VAL A 4 12.31 -1.83 -7.12
CA VAL A 4 11.51 -1.99 -5.90
C VAL A 4 10.08 -2.37 -6.28
N GLN A 5 9.44 -3.15 -5.42
CA GLN A 5 8.10 -3.65 -5.63
C GLN A 5 7.37 -3.87 -4.30
N PHE A 6 6.04 -3.98 -4.34
CA PHE A 6 5.32 -4.40 -3.15
C PHE A 6 5.68 -5.85 -2.78
N LYS A 7 5.87 -6.12 -1.49
CA LYS A 7 6.11 -7.48 -0.98
C LYS A 7 4.85 -8.36 -1.10
N LYS A 8 3.68 -7.73 -1.13
CA LYS A 8 2.37 -8.37 -1.25
C LYS A 8 1.60 -7.74 -2.41
N HIS A 9 0.70 -8.52 -2.99
CA HIS A 9 -0.24 -8.05 -4.00
C HIS A 9 -1.60 -7.66 -3.44
N ILE A 10 -1.93 -8.24 -2.28
CA ILE A 10 -3.20 -8.04 -1.60
C ILE A 10 -2.93 -7.92 -0.10
N ILE A 11 -3.57 -6.95 0.56
CA ILE A 11 -3.69 -6.88 2.01
C ILE A 11 -5.17 -6.75 2.34
N HIS A 12 -5.62 -7.52 3.33
CA HIS A 12 -6.95 -7.37 3.91
C HIS A 12 -6.85 -6.68 5.26
N VAL A 13 -7.75 -5.74 5.52
CA VAL A 13 -7.89 -5.06 6.80
C VAL A 13 -9.35 -5.05 7.25
N PRO A 14 -9.63 -5.10 8.55
CA PRO A 14 -10.99 -4.93 9.07
C PRO A 14 -11.47 -3.47 8.94
N PRO A 15 -12.78 -3.18 9.05
CA PRO A 15 -13.31 -1.81 9.05
C PRO A 15 -12.83 -0.99 10.26
N THR A 16 -12.38 -1.67 11.32
CA THR A 16 -11.87 -1.09 12.55
C THR A 16 -10.38 -0.73 12.48
N CYS A 17 -9.69 -1.10 11.40
CA CYS A 17 -8.31 -0.74 11.18
C CYS A 17 -8.16 0.79 11.06
N ASP A 18 -7.16 1.37 11.72
CA ASP A 18 -6.84 2.80 11.60
C ASP A 18 -5.84 3.10 10.49
N ARG A 19 -4.97 2.13 10.21
CA ARG A 19 -3.78 2.30 9.40
C ARG A 19 -3.34 0.94 8.86
N VAL A 20 -3.03 0.90 7.57
CA VAL A 20 -2.42 -0.27 6.94
C VAL A 20 -0.94 -0.01 6.72
N GLN A 21 -0.11 -0.92 7.21
CA GLN A 21 1.34 -0.94 6.95
C GLN A 21 1.61 -1.73 5.67
N ILE A 22 2.27 -1.09 4.71
CA ILE A 22 2.48 -1.63 3.38
C ILE A 22 3.98 -1.87 3.17
N PRO A 23 4.44 -3.13 3.24
CA PRO A 23 5.84 -3.46 3.01
C PRO A 23 6.19 -3.41 1.51
N ILE A 24 7.29 -2.71 1.21
CA ILE A 24 7.92 -2.57 -0.09
C ILE A 24 9.31 -3.17 0.03
N ILE A 25 9.67 -4.01 -0.94
CA ILE A 25 10.98 -4.67 -0.98
C ILE A 25 11.80 -4.15 -2.14
N ARG A 26 13.11 -4.10 -1.94
CA ARG A 26 14.10 -3.90 -2.98
C ARG A 26 14.46 -5.26 -3.59
N THR A 27 14.45 -5.31 -4.92
CA THR A 27 14.81 -6.51 -5.71
C THR A 27 16.13 -6.34 -6.47
N SER A 28 16.67 -5.13 -6.55
CA SER A 28 18.02 -4.89 -7.07
C SER A 28 19.09 -5.04 -5.98
N ALA A 29 20.35 -5.26 -6.38
CA ALA A 29 21.49 -5.28 -5.47
C ALA A 29 21.53 -4.02 -4.60
N ALA A 30 21.91 -4.16 -3.33
CA ALA A 30 21.83 -3.11 -2.32
C ALA A 30 23.00 -2.10 -2.33
N ASP A 31 23.69 -1.95 -3.46
CA ASP A 31 24.95 -1.18 -3.63
C ASP A 31 24.76 0.30 -3.98
N SER A 32 23.50 0.74 -4.11
CA SER A 32 23.13 2.06 -4.63
C SER A 32 21.85 2.57 -3.98
N VAL A 33 21.56 3.87 -4.08
CA VAL A 33 20.27 4.40 -3.61
C VAL A 33 19.19 4.18 -4.67
N VAL A 34 18.03 3.67 -4.27
CA VAL A 34 16.85 3.51 -5.14
C VAL A 34 15.67 4.28 -4.57
N ASN A 35 15.00 5.05 -5.42
CA ASN A 35 13.79 5.78 -5.05
C ASN A 35 12.59 5.19 -5.78
N ALA A 36 11.44 5.19 -5.12
CA ALA A 36 10.15 5.00 -5.76
C ALA A 36 9.16 5.99 -5.20
N THR A 37 8.17 6.33 -6.02
CA THR A 37 7.09 7.19 -5.61
C THR A 37 5.80 6.38 -5.62
N TRP A 38 4.87 6.70 -4.72
CA TRP A 38 3.67 5.91 -4.50
C TRP A 38 2.45 6.80 -4.29
N ARG A 39 1.28 6.28 -4.63
CA ARG A 39 -0.01 6.96 -4.43
C ARG A 39 -1.13 5.98 -4.19
N THR A 40 -2.14 6.42 -3.44
CA THR A 40 -3.42 5.73 -3.33
C THR A 40 -4.33 6.06 -4.52
N CYS A 41 -5.06 5.06 -5.03
CA CYS A 41 -5.99 5.18 -6.14
C CYS A 41 -7.36 4.60 -5.78
N ASP A 42 -8.41 5.37 -6.02
CA ASP A 42 -9.79 4.95 -5.80
C ASP A 42 -10.18 3.73 -6.63
N LYS A 43 -10.99 2.85 -6.02
CA LYS A 43 -11.76 1.79 -6.70
C LYS A 43 -13.19 1.79 -6.16
N SER A 44 -13.63 0.73 -5.49
CA SER A 44 -14.92 0.74 -4.78
C SER A 44 -14.83 1.53 -3.46
N ALA A 45 -13.69 1.45 -2.76
CA ALA A 45 -13.35 2.38 -1.70
C ALA A 45 -12.90 3.72 -2.29
N LYS A 46 -13.32 4.80 -1.64
CA LYS A 46 -13.16 6.21 -2.03
C LYS A 46 -12.38 6.99 -0.99
N ALA A 47 -11.41 7.78 -1.43
CA ALA A 47 -10.66 8.69 -0.59
C ALA A 47 -11.59 9.69 0.11
N GLY A 48 -11.27 10.02 1.36
CA GLY A 48 -12.06 10.92 2.21
C GLY A 48 -13.32 10.28 2.82
N LEU A 49 -13.75 9.12 2.32
CA LEU A 49 -14.87 8.36 2.88
C LEU A 49 -14.41 7.07 3.56
N HIS A 50 -13.49 6.33 2.93
CA HIS A 50 -13.06 5.00 3.41
C HIS A 50 -11.58 4.94 3.77
N TYR A 51 -10.76 5.82 3.22
CA TYR A 51 -9.33 5.94 3.50
C TYR A 51 -8.88 7.38 3.23
N VAL A 52 -7.72 7.78 3.76
CA VAL A 52 -7.16 9.12 3.51
C VAL A 52 -6.31 9.09 2.23
N ASN A 53 -6.60 9.99 1.28
CA ASN A 53 -5.77 10.12 0.07
C ASN A 53 -4.32 10.42 0.47
N SER A 54 -3.40 9.57 0.03
CA SER A 54 -2.00 9.64 0.43
C SER A 54 -1.10 9.36 -0.77
N GLN A 55 0.03 10.06 -0.83
CA GLN A 55 1.09 9.85 -1.80
C GLN A 55 2.43 10.28 -1.21
N GLY A 56 3.52 9.78 -1.75
CA GLY A 56 4.85 10.15 -1.29
C GLY A 56 5.96 9.42 -2.02
N SER A 57 7.20 9.63 -1.56
CA SER A 57 8.38 8.94 -2.07
C SER A 57 9.02 8.09 -0.96
N ILE A 58 9.62 6.98 -1.34
CA ILE A 58 10.41 6.11 -0.48
C ILE A 58 11.80 5.92 -1.08
N SER A 59 12.82 6.07 -0.24
CA SER A 59 14.23 5.93 -0.61
C SER A 59 14.83 4.73 0.11
N PHE A 60 15.36 3.78 -0.64
CA PHE A 60 16.17 2.66 -0.15
C PHE A 60 17.63 3.06 -0.25
N GLY A 61 18.29 3.15 0.90
CA GLY A 61 19.72 3.36 1.01
C GLY A 61 20.52 2.12 0.64
N GLN A 62 21.83 2.19 0.85
CA GLN A 62 22.68 1.01 0.81
C GLN A 62 22.21 0.02 1.89
N ASP A 63 22.15 -1.26 1.55
CA ASP A 63 21.76 -2.37 2.44
C ASP A 63 20.28 -2.39 2.92
N ASP A 64 19.47 -1.41 2.53
CA ASP A 64 18.02 -1.46 2.78
C ASP A 64 17.35 -2.49 1.87
N GLU A 65 16.80 -3.56 2.47
CA GLU A 65 16.07 -4.62 1.75
C GLU A 65 14.55 -4.42 1.78
N GLU A 66 14.01 -3.89 2.88
CA GLU A 66 12.57 -3.70 3.10
C GLU A 66 12.29 -2.39 3.84
N LYS A 67 11.27 -1.67 3.39
CA LYS A 67 10.71 -0.52 4.08
C LYS A 67 9.19 -0.55 4.00
N SER A 68 8.54 0.23 4.84
CA SER A 68 7.08 0.32 4.86
C SER A 68 6.59 1.75 4.65
N ILE A 69 5.44 1.87 3.99
CA ILE A 69 4.62 3.08 3.97
C ILE A 69 3.33 2.82 4.75
N GLU A 70 2.65 3.88 5.13
CA GLU A 70 1.38 3.82 5.86
C GLU A 70 0.27 4.52 5.07
N VAL A 71 -0.91 3.92 5.05
CA VAL A 71 -2.15 4.58 4.60
C VAL A 71 -3.18 4.52 5.71
N LEU A 72 -3.78 5.65 6.06
CA LEU A 72 -4.83 5.72 7.07
C LEU A 72 -6.16 5.22 6.51
N ILE A 73 -6.83 4.38 7.28
CA ILE A 73 -8.16 3.84 7.00
C ILE A 73 -9.17 4.63 7.83
N ILE A 74 -10.28 5.04 7.20
CA ILE A 74 -11.36 5.74 7.89
C ILE A 74 -12.28 4.67 8.47
N ARG A 75 -12.41 4.64 9.79
CA ARG A 75 -13.26 3.68 10.49
C ARG A 75 -14.73 3.86 10.09
N ASP A 76 -15.35 2.76 9.70
CA ASP A 76 -16.78 2.67 9.45
C ASP A 76 -17.27 1.31 9.95
N GLN A 77 -17.74 1.28 11.20
CA GLN A 77 -18.17 0.06 11.88
C GLN A 77 -19.52 -0.47 11.39
N ASP A 78 -20.30 0.37 10.71
CA ASP A 78 -21.63 0.01 10.22
C ASP A 78 -21.60 -0.53 8.77
N ARG A 79 -20.43 -0.48 8.12
CA ARG A 79 -20.24 -0.99 6.75
C ARG A 79 -20.49 -2.49 6.67
N ARG A 80 -21.32 -2.90 5.69
CA ARG A 80 -21.71 -4.31 5.46
C ARG A 80 -21.22 -4.92 4.14
N ASN A 81 -20.37 -4.22 3.41
CA ASN A 81 -19.89 -4.65 2.09
C ASN A 81 -18.38 -4.57 2.01
N ASP A 82 -17.74 -5.57 1.42
CA ASP A 82 -16.32 -5.54 1.06
C ASP A 82 -16.04 -4.47 0.00
N ILE A 83 -15.06 -3.62 0.27
CA ILE A 83 -14.58 -2.60 -0.65
C ILE A 83 -13.07 -2.61 -0.71
N HIS A 84 -12.49 -2.02 -1.74
CA HIS A 84 -11.06 -1.97 -1.91
C HIS A 84 -10.59 -0.69 -2.57
N PHE A 85 -9.33 -0.34 -2.36
CA PHE A 85 -8.60 0.66 -3.12
C PHE A 85 -7.24 0.08 -3.54
N ALA A 86 -6.53 0.78 -4.41
CA ALA A 86 -5.21 0.38 -4.85
C ALA A 86 -4.13 1.32 -4.29
N VAL A 87 -2.92 0.81 -4.13
CA VAL A 87 -1.69 1.60 -3.97
C VAL A 87 -0.77 1.26 -5.14
N GLU A 88 -0.27 2.28 -5.83
CA GLU A 88 0.55 2.14 -7.02
C GLU A 88 1.96 2.68 -6.76
N LEU A 89 2.99 1.97 -7.22
CA LEU A 89 4.36 2.48 -7.35
C LEU A 89 4.59 3.04 -8.75
N TYR A 90 5.32 4.15 -8.85
CA TYR A 90 5.76 4.78 -10.10
C TYR A 90 7.23 5.21 -9.99
N ASP A 91 7.82 5.53 -11.14
CA ASP A 91 9.24 5.86 -11.31
C ASP A 91 10.20 4.75 -10.81
N THR A 92 9.73 3.50 -10.83
CA THR A 92 10.48 2.29 -10.43
C THR A 92 10.34 1.18 -11.46
N GLU A 93 11.31 0.27 -11.49
CA GLU A 93 11.34 -0.92 -12.35
C GLU A 93 11.00 -2.17 -11.52
N GLY A 94 9.74 -2.37 -11.17
CA GLY A 94 9.25 -3.56 -10.45
C GLY A 94 8.19 -4.32 -11.25
N ALA A 95 8.06 -5.63 -11.02
CA ALA A 95 6.95 -6.42 -11.60
C ALA A 95 5.63 -6.18 -10.84
N PHE A 96 5.73 -5.91 -9.54
CA PHE A 96 4.58 -5.76 -8.65
C PHE A 96 4.45 -4.31 -8.15
N ASN A 97 3.99 -3.45 -9.06
CA ASN A 97 3.82 -2.01 -8.81
C ASN A 97 2.39 -1.64 -8.38
N THR A 98 1.52 -2.61 -8.16
CA THR A 98 0.15 -2.38 -7.70
C THR A 98 -0.18 -3.34 -6.58
N LEU A 99 -0.66 -2.80 -5.47
CA LEU A 99 -1.14 -3.51 -4.30
C LEU A 99 -2.62 -3.19 -4.11
N MET A 100 -3.45 -4.22 -3.93
CA MET A 100 -4.86 -4.06 -3.59
C MET A 100 -5.06 -4.13 -2.08
N ILE A 101 -5.71 -3.13 -1.51
CA ILE A 101 -6.13 -3.13 -0.10
C ILE A 101 -7.62 -3.38 -0.05
N TYR A 102 -8.02 -4.52 0.50
CA TYR A 102 -9.42 -4.84 0.77
C TYR A 102 -9.76 -4.48 2.20
N ILE A 103 -10.70 -3.58 2.38
CA ILE A 103 -11.33 -3.33 3.67
C ILE A 103 -12.49 -4.33 3.74
N ARG A 104 -12.31 -5.43 4.48
CA ARG A 104 -13.33 -6.48 4.61
C ARG A 104 -14.39 -6.09 5.61
N ASP A 105 -15.61 -6.57 5.43
CA ASP A 105 -16.60 -6.59 6.50
C ASP A 105 -16.21 -7.69 7.51
N ASP A 106 -16.20 -7.34 8.79
CA ASP A 106 -15.84 -8.26 9.89
C ASP A 106 -17.11 -8.92 10.48
N SER A 107 -18.22 -8.89 9.75
CA SER A 107 -19.52 -9.44 10.17
C SER A 107 -19.57 -10.97 10.23
N SER A 108 -18.42 -11.65 10.18
CA SER A 108 -18.33 -13.10 10.39
C SER A 108 -17.20 -13.45 11.36
N GLU A 109 -17.43 -13.15 12.64
CA GLU A 109 -17.17 -14.08 13.75
C GLU A 109 -18.47 -14.41 14.48
#